data_AF-A0A916BD49-F1
#
_entry.id   AF-A0A916BD49-F1
#
_cell.length_a   1.000
_cell.length_b   1.000
_cell.length_c   1.000
_cell.angle_alpha   90.00
_cell.angle_beta   90.00
_cell.angle_gamma   90.00
#
_symmetry.space_group_name_H-M   'P 1'
#
loop_
_entity.id
_entity.type
_entity.pdbx_description
1 polymer ?
#
loop_
_entity_poly.entity_id
_entity_poly.type
_entity_poly.pdbx_seq_one_letter_code
_entity_poly.pdbx_strand_id
1 'polypeptide(L)'
;MSDFKKPTIRKFNQRLLSLVEHLGLLVIAIATVFAMVSETMTMVRAAQVTLTDLLLLFLYLEVLAMVGLYYHSGKLPVRFPLYIGMVALARYLILDMKAMDNWRMLAITLSILLLTLAVFLIRFGHVRYPYSGDESLAELRHTERSQD
;
A
#
# COMPACT_ATOMS: atom_id res chain seq x y z
N MET A 1 24.44 40.46 -7.03
CA MET A 1 23.11 40.68 -7.62
C MET A 1 22.69 39.40 -8.34
N SER A 2 22.23 38.40 -7.61
CA SER A 2 21.78 37.12 -8.20
C SER A 2 20.69 36.52 -7.32
N ASP A 3 19.54 37.18 -7.33
CA ASP A 3 18.29 36.61 -6.85
C ASP A 3 17.25 36.74 -7.96
N PHE A 4 16.25 35.85 -7.92
CA PHE A 4 15.12 35.66 -8.85
C PHE A 4 15.33 34.67 -10.01
N LYS A 5 15.18 33.35 -9.76
CA LYS A 5 14.25 32.46 -10.55
C LYS A 5 14.13 31.00 -10.05
N LYS A 6 13.76 30.70 -8.79
CA LYS A 6 13.47 29.29 -8.38
C LYS A 6 12.20 28.99 -7.54
N PRO A 7 11.02 29.64 -7.75
CA PRO A 7 9.76 29.13 -7.18
C PRO A 7 8.85 28.34 -8.15
N THR A 8 9.04 28.44 -9.48
CA THR A 8 8.08 27.88 -10.47
C THR A 8 8.26 26.39 -10.77
N ILE A 9 9.51 25.90 -10.81
CA ILE A 9 9.81 24.52 -11.24
C ILE A 9 9.23 23.49 -10.26
N ARG A 10 9.27 23.78 -8.94
CA ARG A 10 8.75 22.86 -7.92
C ARG A 10 7.24 22.67 -8.01
N LYS A 11 6.48 23.75 -8.26
CA LYS A 11 5.02 23.69 -8.42
C LYS A 11 4.62 22.96 -9.71
N PHE A 12 5.38 23.14 -10.78
CA PHE A 12 5.18 22.42 -12.04
C PHE A 12 5.46 20.91 -11.87
N ASN A 13 6.58 20.55 -11.26
CA ASN A 13 6.94 19.15 -11.01
C ASN A 13 5.91 18.44 -10.11
N GLN A 14 5.43 19.11 -9.06
CA GLN A 14 4.39 18.55 -8.18
C GLN A 14 3.07 18.29 -8.92
N ARG A 15 2.65 19.18 -9.82
CA ARG A 15 1.44 18.99 -10.64
C ARG A 15 1.60 17.86 -11.65
N LEU A 16 2.77 17.72 -12.27
CA LEU A 16 3.06 16.61 -13.17
C LEU A 16 3.05 15.27 -12.43
N LEU A 17 3.70 15.20 -11.27
CA LEU A 17 3.71 14.00 -10.43
C LEU A 17 2.29 13.62 -10.02
N SER A 18 1.47 14.59 -9.57
CA SER A 18 0.08 14.29 -9.21
C SER A 18 -0.73 13.81 -10.42
N LEU A 19 -0.55 14.40 -11.60
CA LEU A 19 -1.27 13.94 -12.81
C LEU A 19 -0.92 12.49 -13.16
N VAL A 20 0.37 12.16 -13.16
CA VAL A 20 0.85 10.80 -13.42
C VAL A 20 0.31 9.81 -12.38
N GLU A 21 0.27 10.21 -11.11
CA GLU A 21 -0.25 9.38 -10.03
C GLU A 21 -1.75 9.08 -10.19
N HIS A 22 -2.57 10.10 -10.47
CA HIS A 22 -4.00 9.91 -10.70
C HIS A 22 -4.28 9.06 -11.95
N LEU A 23 -3.50 9.24 -13.02
CA LEU A 23 -3.57 8.40 -14.22
C LEU A 23 -3.19 6.95 -13.91
N GLY A 24 -2.09 6.73 -13.16
CA GLY A 24 -1.66 5.39 -12.76
C GLY A 24 -2.71 4.67 -11.93
N LEU A 25 -3.31 5.37 -10.95
CA LEU A 25 -4.37 4.82 -10.11
C LEU A 25 -5.63 4.49 -10.90
N LEU A 26 -6.01 5.34 -11.86
CA LEU A 26 -7.13 5.08 -12.77
C LEU A 26 -6.88 3.80 -13.58
N VAL A 27 -5.68 3.65 -14.14
CA VAL A 27 -5.29 2.46 -14.92
C VAL A 27 -5.34 1.21 -14.05
N ILE A 28 -4.79 1.26 -12.83
CA ILE A 28 -4.82 0.14 -11.88
C ILE A 28 -6.27 -0.24 -11.55
N ALA A 29 -7.14 0.74 -11.24
CA ALA A 29 -8.53 0.48 -10.93
C ALA A 29 -9.27 -0.20 -12.10
N ILE A 30 -9.14 0.34 -13.30
CA ILE A 30 -9.79 -0.22 -14.50
C ILE A 30 -9.27 -1.63 -14.79
N ALA A 31 -7.95 -1.84 -14.76
CA ALA A 31 -7.33 -3.14 -14.98
C ALA A 31 -7.80 -4.17 -13.95
N THR A 32 -7.93 -3.77 -12.68
CA THR A 32 -8.36 -4.66 -11.60
C THR A 32 -9.83 -5.04 -11.74
N VAL A 33 -10.71 -4.11 -12.11
CA VAL A 33 -12.12 -4.42 -12.41
C VAL A 33 -12.22 -5.38 -13.60
N PHE A 34 -11.47 -5.11 -14.68
CA PHE A 34 -11.45 -5.98 -15.85
C PHE A 34 -10.97 -7.40 -15.49
N ALA A 35 -9.90 -7.51 -14.70
CA ALA A 35 -9.37 -8.78 -14.24
C ALA A 35 -10.39 -9.55 -13.37
N MET A 36 -11.09 -8.88 -12.44
CA MET A 36 -12.15 -9.51 -11.64
C MET A 36 -13.26 -10.10 -12.51
N VAL A 37 -13.74 -9.34 -13.51
CA VAL A 37 -14.79 -9.81 -14.42
C VAL A 37 -14.30 -10.99 -15.26
N SER A 38 -13.08 -10.90 -15.79
CA SER A 38 -12.47 -11.96 -16.59
C SER A 38 -12.33 -13.25 -15.80
N GLU A 39 -11.79 -13.19 -14.57
CA GLU A 39 -11.63 -14.37 -13.73
C GLU A 39 -12.97 -14.95 -13.29
N THR A 40 -13.94 -14.09 -12.93
CA THR A 40 -15.29 -14.55 -12.59
C THR A 40 -15.94 -15.27 -13.77
N MET A 41 -15.79 -14.76 -15.01
CA MET A 41 -16.27 -15.45 -16.21
C MET A 41 -15.60 -16.81 -16.39
N THR A 42 -14.29 -16.93 -16.13
CA THR A 42 -13.56 -18.21 -16.19
C THR A 42 -14.14 -19.23 -15.21
N MET A 43 -14.38 -18.83 -13.95
CA MET A 43 -14.97 -19.69 -12.93
C MET A 43 -16.38 -20.16 -13.31
N VAL A 44 -17.20 -19.25 -13.84
CA VAL A 44 -18.56 -19.57 -14.29
C VAL A 44 -18.52 -20.57 -15.46
N ARG A 45 -17.62 -20.38 -16.43
CA ARG A 45 -17.44 -21.31 -17.56
C ARG A 45 -16.92 -22.69 -17.10
N ALA A 46 -16.07 -22.72 -16.09
CA ALA A 46 -15.56 -23.95 -15.50
C ALA A 46 -16.59 -24.66 -14.60
N ALA A 47 -17.69 -23.99 -14.22
CA ALA A 47 -18.68 -24.45 -13.25
C ALA A 47 -18.07 -24.89 -11.90
N GLN A 48 -16.91 -24.34 -11.56
CA GLN A 48 -16.14 -24.67 -10.37
C GLN A 48 -15.51 -23.39 -9.83
N VAL A 49 -15.62 -23.20 -8.52
CA VAL A 49 -14.95 -22.10 -7.80
C VAL A 49 -13.96 -22.70 -6.84
N THR A 50 -12.68 -22.41 -7.02
CA THR A 50 -11.62 -22.83 -6.09
C THR A 50 -11.38 -21.78 -5.03
N LEU A 51 -10.70 -22.17 -3.95
CA LEU A 51 -10.25 -21.19 -2.97
C LEU A 51 -9.20 -20.23 -3.54
N THR A 52 -8.35 -20.69 -4.45
CA THR A 52 -7.38 -19.84 -5.16
C THR A 52 -8.08 -18.72 -5.93
N ASP A 53 -9.21 -19.03 -6.54
CA ASP A 53 -10.04 -18.07 -7.26
C ASP A 53 -10.62 -17.00 -6.32
N LEU A 54 -11.20 -17.43 -5.18
CA LEU A 54 -11.73 -16.51 -4.17
C LEU A 54 -10.63 -15.64 -3.54
N LEU A 55 -9.45 -16.21 -3.36
CA LEU A 55 -8.27 -15.47 -2.89
C LEU A 55 -7.88 -14.39 -3.87
N LEU A 56 -7.79 -14.72 -5.15
CA LEU A 56 -7.43 -13.79 -6.21
C LEU A 56 -8.44 -12.63 -6.31
N LEU A 57 -9.75 -12.92 -6.24
CA LEU A 57 -10.79 -11.89 -6.20
C LEU A 57 -10.68 -11.00 -4.96
N PHE A 58 -10.32 -11.56 -3.80
CA PHE A 58 -10.08 -10.78 -2.59
C PHE A 58 -8.88 -9.82 -2.74
N LEU A 59 -7.78 -10.28 -3.38
CA LEU A 59 -6.63 -9.42 -3.70
C LEU A 59 -7.06 -8.25 -4.59
N TYR A 60 -7.87 -8.50 -5.61
CA TYR A 60 -8.38 -7.47 -6.51
C TYR A 60 -9.28 -6.46 -5.80
N LEU A 61 -10.20 -6.91 -4.96
CA LEU A 61 -11.05 -6.01 -4.16
C LEU A 61 -10.23 -5.15 -3.20
N GLU A 62 -9.17 -5.70 -2.61
CA GLU A 62 -8.34 -4.92 -1.71
C GLU A 62 -7.48 -3.88 -2.44
N VAL A 63 -6.98 -4.19 -3.64
CA VAL A 63 -6.35 -3.19 -4.51
C VAL A 63 -7.34 -2.07 -4.85
N LEU A 64 -8.60 -2.39 -5.19
CA LEU A 64 -9.64 -1.37 -5.38
C LEU A 64 -9.85 -0.51 -4.13
N ALA A 65 -9.92 -1.14 -2.95
CA ALA A 65 -10.08 -0.43 -1.68
C ALA A 65 -8.90 0.51 -1.39
N MET A 66 -7.66 0.11 -1.72
CA MET A 66 -6.50 0.98 -1.59
C MET A 66 -6.55 2.16 -2.55
N VAL A 67 -6.96 1.95 -3.80
CA VAL A 67 -7.15 3.05 -4.75
C VAL A 67 -8.23 4.00 -4.24
N GLY A 68 -9.35 3.48 -3.74
CA GLY A 68 -10.41 4.31 -3.13
C GLY A 68 -9.93 5.10 -1.90
N LEU A 69 -9.17 4.46 -1.01
CA LEU A 69 -8.59 5.12 0.16
C LEU A 69 -7.54 6.17 -0.23
N TYR A 70 -6.79 5.94 -1.31
CA TYR A 70 -5.89 6.94 -1.86
C TYR A 70 -6.66 8.18 -2.31
N TYR A 71 -7.75 8.03 -3.07
CA TYR A 71 -8.57 9.16 -3.50
C TYR A 71 -9.12 9.99 -2.33
N HIS A 72 -9.36 9.36 -1.17
CA HIS A 72 -9.83 10.07 0.02
C HIS A 72 -8.71 10.72 0.84
N SER A 73 -7.55 10.05 0.98
CA SER A 73 -6.49 10.44 1.91
C SER A 73 -5.24 11.06 1.27
N GLY A 74 -5.11 10.97 -0.06
CA GLY A 74 -3.96 11.46 -0.82
C GLY A 74 -2.64 10.75 -0.51
N LYS A 75 -2.67 9.60 0.17
CA LYS A 75 -1.49 8.84 0.58
C LYS A 75 -1.69 7.37 0.25
N LEU A 76 -0.69 6.76 -0.41
CA LEU A 76 -0.71 5.32 -0.69
C LEU A 76 -0.52 4.55 0.63
N PRO A 77 -1.50 3.73 1.04
CA PRO A 77 -1.46 3.14 2.35
C PRO A 77 -0.66 1.82 2.33
N VAL A 78 0.66 1.94 2.36
CA VAL A 78 1.65 0.84 2.21
C VAL A 78 1.48 -0.32 3.21
N ARG A 79 0.69 -0.13 4.27
CA ARG A 79 0.36 -1.15 5.26
C ARG A 79 -0.61 -2.23 4.74
N PHE A 80 -1.57 -1.88 3.89
CA PHE A 80 -2.57 -2.84 3.43
C PHE A 80 -1.96 -3.96 2.57
N PRO A 81 -1.04 -3.70 1.61
CA PRO A 81 -0.38 -4.78 0.85
C PRO A 81 0.39 -5.77 1.72
N LEU A 82 0.98 -5.32 2.84
CA LEU A 82 1.66 -6.22 3.76
C LEU A 82 0.67 -7.13 4.50
N TYR A 83 -0.49 -6.61 4.90
CA TYR A 83 -1.56 -7.43 5.49
C TYR A 83 -2.11 -8.44 4.49
N ILE A 84 -2.30 -8.03 3.24
CA ILE A 84 -2.67 -8.93 2.13
C ILE A 84 -1.69 -10.10 2.02
N GLY A 85 -0.39 -9.81 1.96
CA GLY A 85 0.63 -10.84 1.81
C GLY A 85 0.59 -11.85 2.95
N MET A 86 0.40 -11.39 4.19
CA MET A 86 0.24 -12.27 5.35
C MET A 86 -1.02 -13.15 5.25
N VAL A 87 -2.17 -12.57 4.89
CA VAL A 87 -3.43 -13.33 4.72
C VAL A 87 -3.33 -14.34 3.58
N ALA A 88 -2.70 -13.97 2.46
CA ALA A 88 -2.50 -14.84 1.32
C ALA A 88 -1.62 -16.05 1.68
N LEU A 89 -0.49 -15.81 2.35
CA LEU A 89 0.39 -16.89 2.81
C LEU A 89 -0.30 -17.77 3.86
N ALA A 90 -1.05 -17.19 4.80
CA ALA A 90 -1.78 -17.93 5.81
C ALA A 90 -2.82 -18.86 5.18
N ARG A 91 -3.57 -18.36 4.19
CA ARG A 91 -4.56 -19.17 3.48
C ARG A 91 -3.91 -20.22 2.59
N TYR A 92 -2.80 -19.90 1.91
CA TYR A 92 -2.03 -20.90 1.17
C TYR A 92 -1.60 -22.06 2.07
N LEU A 93 -1.07 -21.75 3.27
CA LEU A 93 -0.69 -22.76 4.26
C LEU A 93 -1.88 -23.62 4.69
N ILE A 94 -3.03 -23.03 5.02
CA ILE A 94 -4.20 -23.78 5.52
C ILE A 94 -4.76 -24.74 4.46
N LEU A 95 -4.77 -24.32 3.20
CA LEU A 95 -5.37 -25.09 2.12
C LEU A 95 -4.47 -26.22 1.63
N ASP A 96 -3.16 -26.01 1.66
CA ASP A 96 -2.17 -26.93 1.10
C ASP A 96 -1.43 -27.73 2.20
N MET A 97 -1.74 -27.52 3.49
CA MET A 97 -1.00 -28.13 4.61
C MET A 97 -0.92 -29.66 4.52
N LYS A 98 -1.94 -30.32 3.98
CA LYS A 98 -2.02 -31.79 3.93
C LYS A 98 -1.17 -32.40 2.82
N ALA A 99 -0.87 -31.62 1.79
CA ALA A 99 -0.05 -32.03 0.64
C ALA A 99 1.36 -31.40 0.69
N MET A 100 1.67 -30.67 1.77
CA MET A 100 2.92 -29.93 1.93
C MET A 100 3.96 -30.70 2.75
N ASP A 101 5.20 -30.68 2.25
CA ASP A 101 6.35 -31.15 3.02
C ASP A 101 6.57 -30.29 4.28
N ASN A 102 7.05 -30.92 5.36
CA ASN A 102 7.32 -30.24 6.63
C ASN A 102 8.24 -29.02 6.45
N TRP A 103 9.24 -29.10 5.55
CA TRP A 103 10.15 -28.00 5.28
C TRP A 103 9.46 -26.80 4.63
N ARG A 104 8.54 -27.06 3.67
CA ARG A 104 7.75 -26.00 3.02
C ARG A 104 6.79 -25.35 4.02
N MET A 105 6.18 -26.14 4.90
CA MET A 105 5.32 -25.65 5.96
C MET A 105 6.04 -24.72 6.94
N LEU A 106 7.25 -25.11 7.36
CA LEU A 106 8.10 -24.27 8.20
C LEU A 106 8.52 -22.99 7.48
N ALA A 107 8.92 -23.07 6.21
CA ALA A 107 9.33 -21.89 5.42
C ALA A 107 8.20 -20.86 5.28
N ILE A 108 6.97 -21.29 5.00
CA ILE A 108 5.82 -20.37 4.88
C ILE A 108 5.46 -19.77 6.23
N THR A 109 5.41 -20.58 7.29
CA THR A 109 5.11 -20.11 8.65
C THR A 109 6.16 -19.08 9.09
N LEU A 110 7.44 -19.33 8.82
CA LEU A 110 8.53 -18.40 9.10
C LEU A 110 8.42 -17.12 8.26
N SER A 111 7.99 -17.23 6.99
CA SER A 111 7.76 -16.06 6.13
C SER A 111 6.64 -15.17 6.69
N ILE A 112 5.53 -15.75 7.16
CA ILE A 112 4.44 -15.01 7.83
C ILE A 112 4.97 -14.34 9.11
N LEU A 113 5.78 -15.03 9.91
CA LEU A 113 6.41 -14.47 11.10
C LEU A 113 7.30 -13.26 10.77
N LEU A 114 8.14 -13.36 9.73
CA LEU A 114 9.00 -12.27 9.28
C LEU A 114 8.20 -11.06 8.78
N LEU A 115 7.15 -11.28 7.99
CA LEU A 115 6.26 -10.19 7.56
C LEU A 115 5.56 -9.53 8.75
N THR A 116 5.09 -10.33 9.71
CA THR A 116 4.46 -9.83 10.94
C THR A 116 5.43 -8.97 11.73
N LEU A 117 6.69 -9.42 11.87
CA LEU A 117 7.73 -8.66 12.56
C LEU A 117 8.07 -7.36 11.82
N ALA A 118 8.16 -7.38 10.49
CA ALA A 118 8.38 -6.19 9.69
C ALA A 118 7.27 -5.15 9.90
N VAL A 119 6.00 -5.58 9.86
CA VAL A 119 4.85 -4.69 10.12
C VAL A 119 4.88 -4.17 11.56
N PHE A 120 5.23 -5.02 12.53
CA PHE A 120 5.38 -4.62 13.92
C PHE A 120 6.46 -3.53 14.10
N LEU A 121 7.63 -3.71 13.48
CA LEU A 121 8.72 -2.75 13.51
C LEU A 121 8.33 -1.41 12.87
N ILE A 122 7.68 -1.44 11.70
CA ILE A 122 7.20 -0.22 11.02
C ILE A 122 6.19 0.53 11.90
N ARG A 123 5.30 -0.21 12.58
CA ARG A 123 4.31 0.37 13.50
C ARG A 123 4.98 0.97 14.73
N PHE A 124 5.93 0.26 15.32
CA PHE A 124 6.63 0.71 16.52
C PHE A 124 7.54 1.92 16.23
N GLY A 125 8.21 1.94 15.07
CA GLY A 125 9.03 3.07 14.63
C GLY A 125 8.23 4.36 14.47
N HIS A 126 7.03 4.29 13.88
CA HIS A 126 6.14 5.45 13.76
C HIS A 126 5.63 6.01 15.10
N VAL A 127 5.51 5.17 16.13
CA VAL A 127 5.07 5.59 17.47
C VAL A 127 6.22 6.24 18.26
N ARG A 128 7.47 5.80 18.04
CA ARG A 128 8.62 6.23 18.85
C ARG A 128 9.37 7.45 18.30
N TYR A 129 9.34 7.70 17.00
CA TYR A 129 9.99 8.87 16.37
C TYR A 129 8.99 9.71 15.55
N PRO A 130 8.16 10.54 16.22
CA PRO A 130 7.47 11.63 15.53
C PRO A 130 8.51 12.61 14.99
N TYR A 131 8.43 12.98 13.70
CA TYR A 131 9.32 13.98 13.12
C TYR A 131 9.09 15.35 13.79
N SER A 132 10.01 15.78 14.66
CA SER A 132 9.98 17.05 15.40
C SER A 132 10.42 18.28 14.57
N GLY A 133 10.36 18.21 13.24
CA GLY A 133 10.89 19.28 12.37
C GLY A 133 10.01 20.54 12.29
N ASP A 134 8.73 20.43 12.65
CA ASP A 134 7.77 21.53 12.53
C ASP A 134 7.75 22.47 13.76
N GLU A 135 8.11 21.95 14.95
CA GLU A 135 8.16 22.76 16.18
C GLU A 135 9.33 23.76 16.16
N SER A 136 10.50 23.35 15.65
CA SER A 136 11.68 24.22 15.57
C SER A 136 11.46 25.41 14.64
N LEU A 137 10.67 25.23 13.57
CA LEU A 137 10.37 26.28 12.60
C LEU A 137 9.24 27.21 13.07
N ALA A 138 8.36 26.72 13.96
CA ALA A 138 7.37 27.54 14.64
C ALA A 138 8.01 28.41 15.74
N GLU A 139 8.95 27.86 16.52
CA GLU A 139 9.72 28.62 17.52
C GLU A 139 10.53 29.75 16.90
N LEU A 140 11.24 29.50 15.80
CA LEU A 140 12.03 30.52 15.10
C LEU A 140 11.16 31.70 14.62
N ARG A 141 9.91 31.43 14.19
CA ARG A 141 8.97 32.48 13.76
C ARG A 141 8.33 33.25 14.92
N HIS A 142 8.29 32.68 16.11
CA HIS A 142 7.84 33.36 17.33
C HIS A 142 8.93 34.23 17.94
N THR A 143 10.20 33.85 17.81
CA THR A 143 11.34 34.68 18.25
C THR A 143 11.51 35.92 17.38
N GLU A 144 11.37 35.81 16.04
CA GLU A 144 11.44 36.98 15.14
C GLU A 144 10.31 37.99 15.39
N ARG A 145 9.09 37.53 15.72
CA ARG A 145 7.94 38.42 15.93
C ARG A 145 7.91 39.09 17.31
N SER A 146 8.85 38.74 18.19
CA SER A 146 8.95 39.31 19.54
C SER A 146 10.08 40.35 19.66
N GLN A 147 10.83 40.59 18.58
CA GLN A 147 11.89 41.61 18.48
C GLN A 147 11.49 42.85 17.66
N ASP A 148 10.28 42.87 17.09
CA ASP A 148 9.65 44.03 16.45
C ASP A 148 8.64 44.73 17.37
#